data_AF-A0A7S4SJP2-F1
#
_entry.id   AF-A0A7S4SJP2-F1
#
_cell.length_a   1.000
_cell.length_b   1.000
_cell.length_c   1.000
_cell.angle_alpha   90.00
_cell.angle_beta   90.00
_cell.angle_gamma   90.00
#
_symmetry.space_group_name_H-M   'P 1'
#
loop_
_entity.id
_entity.type
_entity.pdbx_description
1 polymer ?
#
loop_
_entity_poly.entity_id
_entity_poly.type
_entity_poly.pdbx_seq_one_letter_code
_entity_poly.pdbx_strand_id
1 'polypeptide(L)'
;FGSSHFGPSLERELGLGPPTRSPSARVMWDTFRRRDSELSESDDHGVHPDAMFKAKIMAACSIMDIGMCYVEKTSVYGAVIVMPQVARSLGWPARLTFEVIRSFFLYAIGLALQLLILMMLNKHENVAGGFSGQMFLCDLGAGCTNDAGGAGSMCTGPGGTEIIPSRTYGFDTWKTRSFVKQSLMAVFPEDKERIENLVDPGEYGVESYWCRWLCVFLFMMSMMREVTNIIDVACLAYYVPTRAETWVRLKEEEDDDAIDSEREAGSEPKVRVARKGERE
;
A
#
# COMPACT_ATOMS: atom_id res chain seq x y z
N PHE A 1 26.97 16.93 32.92
CA PHE A 1 27.52 16.96 31.54
C PHE A 1 26.38 16.64 30.59
N GLY A 2 25.82 17.50 29.75
CA GLY A 2 25.99 18.93 29.54
C GLY A 2 24.68 19.44 28.93
N SER A 3 24.24 20.61 29.39
CA SER A 3 23.09 21.34 28.86
C SER A 3 23.47 21.96 27.52
N SER A 4 22.69 21.73 26.47
CA SER A 4 22.80 22.46 25.20
C SER A 4 21.63 23.42 25.06
N HIS A 5 21.94 24.69 25.27
CA HIS A 5 21.13 25.83 24.87
C HIS A 5 21.03 25.86 23.34
N PHE A 6 19.83 25.68 22.79
CA PHE A 6 19.51 26.12 21.44
C PHE A 6 18.79 27.47 21.55
N GLY A 7 19.50 28.53 21.13
CA GLY A 7 18.95 29.88 21.03
C GLY A 7 18.15 30.09 19.74
N PRO A 8 17.20 31.05 19.71
CA PRO A 8 16.38 31.36 18.56
C PRO A 8 17.13 32.29 17.60
N SER A 9 17.60 31.79 16.46
CA SER A 9 18.20 32.62 15.41
C SER A 9 18.06 32.05 14.00
N LEU A 10 16.90 31.47 13.67
CA LEU A 10 16.62 31.03 12.30
C LEU A 10 15.25 31.47 11.74
N GLU A 11 14.56 32.40 12.41
CA GLU A 11 13.31 32.99 11.90
C GLU A 11 13.51 34.32 11.16
N ARG A 12 14.72 34.89 11.14
CA ARG A 12 14.95 36.24 10.56
C ARG A 12 15.34 36.28 9.07
N GLU A 13 15.67 35.16 8.44
CA GLU A 13 16.06 35.16 7.01
C GLU A 13 14.95 34.76 6.03
N LEU A 14 13.78 34.33 6.50
CA LEU A 14 12.71 33.85 5.62
C LEU A 14 11.65 34.90 5.26
N GLY A 15 11.75 36.14 5.75
CA GLY A 15 10.85 37.24 5.32
C GLY A 15 9.36 36.94 5.49
N LEU A 16 8.97 35.98 6.34
CA LEU A 16 7.58 35.65 6.60
C LEU A 16 7.03 36.64 7.63
N GLY A 17 6.56 37.78 7.13
CA GLY A 17 5.69 38.66 7.90
C GLY A 17 4.43 37.94 8.37
N PRO A 18 3.80 38.38 9.46
CA PRO A 18 2.55 37.78 9.94
C PRO A 18 1.49 37.83 8.82
N PRO A 19 0.68 36.77 8.65
CA PRO A 19 -0.28 36.69 7.58
C PRO A 19 -1.27 37.85 7.69
N THR A 20 -1.15 38.80 6.77
CA THR A 20 -2.15 39.85 6.59
C THR A 20 -3.45 39.15 6.22
N ARG A 21 -4.44 39.20 7.12
CA ARG A 21 -5.80 38.73 6.88
C ARG A 21 -6.35 39.48 5.67
N SER A 22 -6.24 38.85 4.51
CA SER A 22 -6.79 39.34 3.25
C SER A 22 -8.31 39.49 3.39
N PRO A 23 -8.88 40.67 3.09
CA PRO A 23 -10.34 40.89 3.06
C PRO A 23 -11.07 39.97 2.07
N SER A 24 -10.35 39.37 1.10
CA SER A 24 -10.93 38.56 0.03
C SER A 24 -11.50 37.22 0.52
N ALA A 25 -11.00 36.66 1.64
CA ALA A 25 -11.55 35.41 2.16
C ALA A 25 -12.98 35.60 2.72
N ARG A 26 -13.28 36.74 3.37
CA ARG A 26 -14.64 37.02 3.87
C ARG A 26 -15.61 37.31 2.73
N VAL A 27 -15.17 38.07 1.73
CA VAL A 27 -16.01 38.37 0.56
C VAL A 27 -16.37 37.09 -0.18
N MET A 28 -15.41 36.16 -0.34
CA MET A 28 -15.64 34.87 -1.00
C MET A 28 -16.61 33.96 -0.21
N TRP A 29 -16.52 33.93 1.12
CA TRP A 29 -17.48 33.17 1.95
C TRP A 29 -18.89 33.77 1.93
N ASP A 30 -19.02 35.09 1.86
CA ASP A 30 -20.34 35.76 1.78
C ASP A 30 -20.97 35.69 0.38
N THR A 31 -20.18 35.69 -0.71
CA THR A 31 -20.71 35.36 -2.06
C THR A 31 -21.10 33.90 -2.18
N PHE A 32 -20.36 32.98 -1.54
CA PHE A 32 -20.73 31.56 -1.54
C PHE A 32 -22.06 31.33 -0.82
N ARG A 33 -22.26 31.96 0.35
CA ARG A 33 -23.52 31.87 1.11
C ARG A 33 -24.73 32.49 0.37
N ARG A 34 -24.53 33.55 -0.42
CA ARG A 34 -25.61 34.12 -1.27
C ARG A 34 -25.96 33.24 -2.47
N ARG A 35 -24.97 32.55 -3.06
CA ARG A 35 -25.20 31.65 -4.20
C ARG A 35 -26.02 30.42 -3.79
N ASP A 36 -25.82 29.89 -2.59
CA ASP A 36 -26.61 28.78 -2.05
C ASP A 36 -28.07 29.18 -1.75
N SER A 37 -28.35 30.45 -1.43
CA SER A 37 -29.73 30.94 -1.30
C SER A 37 -30.43 31.17 -2.63
N GLU A 38 -29.70 31.57 -3.68
CA GLU A 38 -30.28 31.81 -5.01
C GLU A 38 -30.52 30.50 -5.79
N LEU A 39 -29.71 29.47 -5.57
CA LEU A 39 -29.94 28.12 -6.13
C LEU A 39 -31.12 27.37 -5.47
N SER A 40 -31.67 27.90 -4.38
CA SER A 40 -32.85 27.37 -3.71
C SER A 40 -34.16 27.88 -4.32
N GLU A 41 -34.13 28.87 -5.22
CA GLU A 41 -35.33 29.58 -5.71
C GLU A 41 -35.59 29.41 -7.22
N SER A 42 -34.78 28.62 -7.95
CA SER A 42 -35.04 28.31 -9.35
C SER A 42 -35.93 27.08 -9.52
N ASP A 43 -37.14 27.33 -10.04
CA ASP A 43 -38.25 26.41 -10.29
C ASP A 43 -37.92 25.05 -10.94
N ASP A 44 -38.41 24.00 -10.29
CA ASP A 44 -39.26 22.90 -10.80
C ASP A 44 -38.96 22.23 -12.16
N HIS A 45 -37.70 21.95 -12.44
CA HIS A 45 -37.34 20.74 -13.18
C HIS A 45 -36.62 19.82 -12.21
N GLY A 46 -37.30 18.77 -11.76
CA GLY A 46 -36.91 17.79 -10.74
C GLY A 46 -35.62 16.99 -11.04
N VAL A 47 -34.53 17.69 -11.34
CA VAL A 47 -33.18 17.18 -11.30
C VAL A 47 -32.85 17.06 -9.82
N HIS A 48 -32.97 15.83 -9.32
CA HIS A 48 -32.62 15.51 -7.94
C HIS A 48 -31.26 16.14 -7.63
N PRO A 49 -31.10 16.91 -6.53
CA PRO A 49 -29.82 17.53 -6.19
C PRO A 49 -28.65 16.53 -6.11
N ASP A 50 -28.98 15.25 -5.95
CA ASP A 50 -28.04 14.12 -6.01
C ASP A 50 -27.47 13.85 -7.41
N ALA A 51 -28.23 14.12 -8.48
CA ALA A 51 -27.78 13.95 -9.86
C ALA A 51 -26.72 14.98 -10.23
N MET A 52 -26.92 16.24 -9.84
CA MET A 52 -25.94 17.31 -10.10
C MET A 52 -24.65 17.10 -9.30
N PHE A 53 -24.77 16.62 -8.05
CA PHE A 53 -23.60 16.28 -7.23
C PHE A 53 -22.82 15.09 -7.81
N LYS A 54 -23.52 14.01 -8.23
CA LYS A 54 -22.89 12.87 -8.90
C LYS A 54 -22.24 13.26 -10.22
N ALA A 55 -22.86 14.14 -11.00
CA ALA A 55 -22.30 14.66 -12.24
C ALA A 55 -21.04 15.50 -11.98
N LYS A 56 -21.05 16.38 -10.98
CA LYS A 56 -19.87 17.17 -10.58
C LYS A 56 -18.72 16.29 -10.07
N ILE A 57 -19.01 15.24 -9.32
CA ILE A 57 -17.99 14.27 -8.88
C ILE A 57 -17.46 13.46 -10.07
N MET A 58 -18.34 12.95 -10.94
CA MET A 58 -17.91 12.20 -12.13
C MET A 58 -17.10 13.06 -13.09
N ALA A 59 -17.46 14.33 -13.27
CA ALA A 59 -16.70 15.30 -14.05
C ALA A 59 -15.34 15.61 -13.40
N ALA A 60 -15.30 15.82 -12.07
CA ALA A 60 -14.03 15.97 -11.36
C ALA A 60 -13.15 14.71 -11.46
N CYS A 61 -13.76 13.52 -11.55
CA CYS A 61 -13.05 12.27 -11.77
C CYS A 61 -12.61 12.06 -13.24
N SER A 62 -13.29 12.64 -14.23
CA SER A 62 -12.90 12.54 -15.64
C SER A 62 -11.85 13.58 -16.04
N ILE A 63 -11.79 14.72 -15.36
CA ILE A 63 -10.75 15.76 -15.55
C ILE A 63 -9.36 15.28 -15.13
N MET A 64 -9.25 14.16 -14.42
CA MET A 64 -7.94 13.58 -14.11
C MET A 64 -7.12 13.33 -15.38
N ASP A 65 -7.75 13.13 -16.54
CA ASP A 65 -7.16 12.67 -17.81
C ASP A 65 -6.01 13.52 -18.42
N ILE A 66 -5.72 14.71 -17.88
CA ILE A 66 -4.85 15.70 -18.55
C ILE A 66 -3.44 15.84 -17.91
N GLY A 67 -3.14 15.07 -16.87
CA GLY A 67 -1.81 15.05 -16.21
C GLY A 67 -1.71 14.02 -15.09
N MET A 68 -2.27 12.84 -15.38
CA MET A 68 -2.92 11.91 -14.47
C MET A 68 -2.00 11.25 -13.44
N CYS A 69 -2.17 11.59 -12.15
CA CYS A 69 -2.06 10.55 -11.15
C CYS A 69 -3.32 9.69 -11.23
N TYR A 70 -3.18 8.45 -11.70
CA TYR A 70 -4.27 7.48 -11.68
C TYR A 70 -4.58 7.13 -10.23
N VAL A 71 -5.75 7.55 -9.74
CA VAL A 71 -6.22 7.15 -8.42
C VAL A 71 -7.09 5.92 -8.58
N GLU A 72 -6.66 4.82 -7.96
CA GLU A 72 -7.44 3.60 -7.95
C GLU A 72 -8.79 3.82 -7.25
N LYS A 73 -9.89 3.73 -8.01
CA LYS A 73 -11.25 3.99 -7.52
C LYS A 73 -11.76 2.93 -6.54
N THR A 74 -11.18 1.73 -6.59
CA THR A 74 -11.52 0.57 -5.75
C THR A 74 -10.76 0.56 -4.42
N SER A 75 -9.77 1.43 -4.25
CA SER A 75 -8.89 1.44 -3.10
C SER A 75 -9.34 2.47 -2.06
N VAL A 76 -9.46 2.02 -0.80
CA VAL A 76 -9.76 2.89 0.35
C VAL A 76 -8.63 3.91 0.56
N TYR A 77 -7.38 3.54 0.25
CA TYR A 77 -6.21 4.41 0.38
C TYR A 77 -6.29 5.63 -0.54
N GLY A 78 -6.69 5.43 -1.80
CA GLY A 78 -6.87 6.52 -2.75
C GLY A 78 -8.01 7.46 -2.33
N ALA A 79 -9.13 6.91 -1.86
CA ALA A 79 -10.27 7.70 -1.40
C ALA A 79 -9.91 8.61 -0.20
N VAL A 80 -9.13 8.11 0.76
CA VAL A 80 -8.69 8.90 1.93
C VAL A 80 -7.78 10.07 1.54
N ILE A 81 -7.02 9.95 0.46
CA ILE A 81 -6.17 11.04 -0.03
C ILE A 81 -7.00 12.05 -0.84
N VAL A 82 -7.87 11.56 -1.73
CA VAL A 82 -8.62 12.38 -2.69
C VAL A 82 -9.80 13.10 -2.07
N MET A 83 -10.63 12.41 -1.28
CA MET A 83 -11.90 12.99 -0.79
C MET A 83 -11.70 14.25 0.05
N PRO A 84 -10.72 14.35 0.97
CA PRO A 84 -10.48 15.59 1.71
C PRO A 84 -10.07 16.76 0.81
N GLN A 85 -9.36 16.49 -0.28
CA GLN A 85 -8.91 17.51 -1.23
C GLN A 85 -10.08 18.02 -2.08
N VAL A 86 -10.97 17.13 -2.49
CA VAL A 86 -12.24 17.49 -3.16
C VAL A 86 -13.14 18.26 -2.20
N ALA A 87 -13.28 17.80 -0.94
CA ALA A 87 -14.07 18.47 0.07
C ALA A 87 -13.57 19.88 0.35
N ARG A 88 -12.26 20.05 0.46
CA ARG A 88 -11.64 21.37 0.63
C ARG A 88 -11.93 22.28 -0.56
N SER A 89 -11.80 21.76 -1.79
CA SER A 89 -12.03 22.54 -3.01
C SER A 89 -13.50 23.00 -3.14
N LEU A 90 -14.44 22.27 -2.52
CA LEU A 90 -15.87 22.57 -2.52
C LEU A 90 -16.38 23.26 -1.25
N GLY A 91 -15.49 23.65 -0.31
CA GLY A 91 -15.90 24.35 0.91
C GLY A 91 -16.53 23.46 2.00
N TRP A 92 -16.23 22.15 2.01
CA TRP A 92 -16.69 21.17 3.01
C TRP A 92 -18.21 21.02 3.15
N PRO A 93 -18.95 20.69 2.06
CA PRO A 93 -20.37 20.41 2.19
C PRO A 93 -20.59 19.19 3.11
N ALA A 94 -21.59 19.27 3.99
CA ALA A 94 -21.80 18.29 5.07
C ALA A 94 -21.83 16.83 4.60
N ARG A 95 -22.44 16.57 3.43
CA ARG A 95 -22.49 15.23 2.81
C ARG A 95 -21.10 14.70 2.45
N LEU A 96 -20.24 15.53 1.88
CA LEU A 96 -18.89 15.13 1.48
C LEU A 96 -17.98 14.98 2.71
N THR A 97 -18.17 15.81 3.73
CA THR A 97 -17.51 15.65 5.03
C THR A 97 -17.86 14.30 5.67
N PHE A 98 -19.11 13.85 5.57
CA PHE A 98 -19.51 12.52 6.04
C PHE A 98 -18.78 11.39 5.28
N GLU A 99 -18.68 11.47 3.95
CA GLU A 99 -17.95 10.48 3.15
C GLU A 99 -16.44 10.48 3.44
N VAL A 100 -15.86 11.66 3.70
CA VAL A 100 -14.47 11.78 4.17
C VAL A 100 -14.29 11.05 5.50
N ILE A 101 -15.16 11.30 6.49
CA ILE A 101 -15.07 10.63 7.80
C ILE A 101 -15.21 9.11 7.64
N ARG A 102 -16.15 8.65 6.81
CA ARG A 102 -16.37 7.23 6.52
C ARG A 102 -15.13 6.58 5.90
N SER A 103 -14.49 7.22 4.94
CA SER A 103 -13.27 6.69 4.30
C SER A 103 -12.10 6.61 5.28
N PHE A 104 -11.91 7.62 6.14
CA PHE A 104 -10.92 7.56 7.23
C PHE A 104 -11.19 6.42 8.22
N PHE A 105 -12.45 6.17 8.58
CA PHE A 105 -12.82 5.08 9.48
C PHE A 105 -12.51 3.71 8.87
N LEU A 106 -12.85 3.49 7.60
CA LEU A 106 -12.53 2.25 6.88
C LEU A 106 -11.01 2.04 6.75
N TYR A 107 -10.26 3.12 6.50
CA TYR A 107 -8.79 3.08 6.49
C TYR A 107 -8.22 2.69 7.86
N ALA A 108 -8.75 3.24 8.95
CA ALA A 108 -8.32 2.87 10.30
C ALA A 108 -8.55 1.37 10.60
N ILE A 109 -9.68 0.81 10.17
CA ILE A 109 -9.95 -0.64 10.26
C ILE A 109 -8.94 -1.43 9.43
N GLY A 110 -8.69 -1.00 8.18
CA GLY A 110 -7.72 -1.64 7.30
C GLY A 110 -6.32 -1.66 7.92
N LEU A 111 -5.88 -0.53 8.49
CA LEU A 111 -4.61 -0.42 9.19
C LEU A 111 -4.54 -1.35 10.41
N ALA A 112 -5.61 -1.42 11.21
CA ALA A 112 -5.67 -2.33 12.35
C ALA A 112 -5.56 -3.80 11.92
N LEU A 113 -6.22 -4.20 10.83
CA LEU A 113 -6.12 -5.55 10.28
C LEU A 113 -4.70 -5.86 9.78
N GLN A 114 -4.07 -4.91 9.07
CA GLN A 114 -2.69 -5.06 8.61
C GLN A 114 -1.71 -5.21 9.77
N LEU A 115 -1.87 -4.40 10.83
CA LEU A 115 -1.05 -4.53 12.05
C LEU A 115 -1.27 -5.87 12.74
N LEU A 116 -2.50 -6.38 12.78
CA LEU A 116 -2.81 -7.69 13.34
C LEU A 116 -2.15 -8.81 12.54
N ILE A 117 -2.19 -8.75 11.20
CA ILE A 117 -1.50 -9.72 10.34
C ILE A 117 0.01 -9.65 10.55
N LEU A 118 0.58 -8.44 10.61
CA LEU A 118 2.02 -8.26 10.84
C LEU A 118 2.44 -8.79 12.23
N MET A 119 1.60 -8.59 13.25
CA MET A 119 1.81 -9.18 14.57
C MET A 119 1.76 -10.71 14.54
N MET A 120 0.82 -11.30 13.80
CA MET A 120 0.74 -12.75 13.63
C MET A 120 1.96 -13.30 12.87
N LEU A 121 2.45 -12.57 11.86
CA LEU A 121 3.65 -12.93 11.12
C LEU A 121 4.89 -12.91 12.03
N ASN A 122 5.07 -11.84 12.81
CA ASN A 122 6.15 -11.73 13.78
C ASN A 122 6.07 -12.83 14.86
N LYS A 123 4.86 -13.16 15.33
CA LYS A 123 4.66 -14.29 16.24
C LYS A 123 5.05 -15.61 15.59
N HIS A 124 4.66 -15.82 14.33
CA HIS A 124 5.04 -17.00 13.58
C HIS A 124 6.54 -17.11 13.38
N GLU A 125 7.23 -16.01 13.06
CA GLU A 125 8.69 -15.98 12.90
C GLU A 125 9.40 -16.34 14.21
N ASN A 126 8.98 -15.74 15.33
CA ASN A 126 9.56 -16.02 16.64
C ASN A 126 9.29 -17.45 17.13
N VAL A 127 8.10 -18.00 16.86
CA VAL A 127 7.77 -19.39 17.20
C VAL A 127 8.46 -20.37 16.25
N ALA A 128 8.53 -20.04 14.96
CA ALA A 128 9.23 -20.82 13.96
C ALA A 128 10.72 -20.92 14.32
N GLY A 129 11.39 -19.83 14.66
CA GLY A 129 12.81 -19.88 15.04
C GLY A 129 13.13 -20.85 16.19
N GLY A 130 12.19 -21.06 17.12
CA GLY A 130 12.36 -21.97 18.26
C GLY A 130 11.91 -23.42 18.01
N PHE A 131 10.87 -23.64 17.18
CA PHE A 131 10.25 -24.97 17.01
C PHE A 131 10.37 -25.55 15.60
N SER A 132 10.55 -24.71 14.58
CA SER A 132 11.04 -25.17 13.29
C SER A 132 12.54 -25.05 13.33
N GLY A 133 13.26 -26.18 13.20
CA GLY A 133 14.67 -26.09 12.79
C GLY A 133 14.78 -25.12 11.63
N GLN A 134 15.86 -24.34 11.56
CA GLN A 134 16.07 -23.38 10.47
C GLN A 134 15.62 -24.02 9.16
N MET A 135 14.64 -23.43 8.47
CA MET A 135 14.35 -23.82 7.09
C MET A 135 15.61 -23.45 6.32
N PHE A 136 16.56 -24.37 6.25
CA PHE A 136 17.73 -24.23 5.41
C PHE A 136 17.22 -24.24 3.98
N LEU A 137 16.88 -23.05 3.46
CA LEU A 137 16.58 -22.79 2.06
C LEU A 137 17.77 -23.10 1.15
N CYS A 138 18.93 -23.42 1.72
CA CYS A 138 20.08 -23.95 1.03
C CYS A 138 19.75 -25.32 0.40
N ASP A 139 20.47 -25.65 -0.67
CA ASP A 139 20.36 -26.85 -1.49
C ASP A 139 20.71 -28.14 -0.71
N LEU A 140 19.93 -28.45 0.32
CA LEU A 140 20.04 -29.67 1.13
C LEU A 140 19.90 -30.88 0.20
N GLY A 141 21.02 -31.56 -0.07
CA GLY A 141 21.05 -32.76 -0.90
C GLY A 141 21.28 -32.57 -2.39
N ALA A 142 21.24 -31.34 -2.94
CA ALA A 142 21.45 -31.15 -4.38
C ALA A 142 22.87 -31.55 -4.81
N GLY A 143 23.87 -31.26 -3.97
CA GLY A 143 25.26 -31.69 -4.16
C GLY A 143 25.55 -33.14 -3.78
N CYS A 144 24.61 -33.86 -3.18
CA CYS A 144 24.82 -35.22 -2.67
C CYS A 144 24.61 -36.31 -3.73
N THR A 145 24.32 -35.94 -4.99
CA THR A 145 23.72 -36.90 -5.92
C THR A 145 24.66 -37.74 -6.77
N ASN A 146 25.95 -37.44 -7.01
CA ASN A 146 26.64 -38.19 -8.08
C ASN A 146 28.15 -38.50 -8.02
N ASP A 147 28.89 -38.17 -6.96
CA ASP A 147 30.32 -38.55 -6.95
C ASP A 147 30.52 -39.96 -6.40
N ALA A 148 30.32 -40.92 -7.29
CA ALA A 148 30.73 -42.31 -7.15
C ALA A 148 32.26 -42.40 -6.91
N GLY A 149 32.67 -42.38 -5.64
CA GLY A 149 34.02 -42.81 -5.25
C GLY A 149 34.80 -41.87 -4.33
N GLY A 150 34.27 -40.70 -3.98
CA GLY A 150 34.92 -39.80 -3.03
C GLY A 150 34.05 -39.61 -1.79
N ALA A 151 34.48 -40.16 -0.65
CA ALA A 151 33.89 -39.96 0.66
C ALA A 151 33.98 -38.48 1.12
N GLY A 152 33.26 -37.57 0.45
CA GLY A 152 33.01 -36.21 0.89
C GLY A 152 31.95 -36.24 2.00
N SER A 153 32.41 -36.45 3.22
CA SER A 153 31.69 -36.86 4.43
C SER A 153 30.68 -35.87 5.04
N MET A 154 29.94 -35.08 4.27
CA MET A 154 29.06 -34.03 4.83
C MET A 154 27.69 -33.90 4.12
N CYS A 155 27.07 -35.02 3.77
CA CYS A 155 25.64 -35.06 3.39
C CYS A 155 24.75 -35.40 4.59
N THR A 156 24.97 -34.70 5.71
CA THR A 156 24.15 -34.82 6.92
C THR A 156 23.07 -33.76 6.87
N GLY A 157 21.81 -34.20 6.92
CA GLY A 157 20.67 -33.29 6.95
C GLY A 157 20.46 -32.68 8.35
N PRO A 158 19.47 -31.79 8.50
CA PRO A 158 19.16 -31.14 9.77
C PRO A 158 18.72 -32.14 10.86
N GLY A 159 18.30 -33.35 10.49
CA GLY A 159 18.04 -34.45 11.42
C GLY A 159 19.30 -35.07 12.03
N GLY A 160 20.50 -34.65 11.60
CA GLY A 160 21.77 -35.24 12.01
C GLY A 160 22.05 -36.58 11.36
N THR A 161 21.28 -36.97 10.33
CA THR A 161 21.41 -38.24 9.64
C THR A 161 21.79 -38.06 8.17
N GLU A 162 22.33 -39.11 7.55
CA GLU A 162 22.74 -39.07 6.15
C GLU A 162 21.53 -38.99 5.23
N ILE A 163 21.57 -38.07 4.26
CA ILE A 163 20.51 -37.88 3.27
C ILE A 163 20.55 -39.03 2.26
N ILE A 164 19.76 -40.08 2.52
CA ILE A 164 19.59 -41.23 1.62
C ILE A 164 18.13 -41.24 1.11
N PRO A 165 17.86 -41.49 -0.19
CA PRO A 165 16.49 -41.48 -0.73
C PRO A 165 15.50 -42.41 -0.02
N SER A 166 15.96 -43.49 0.61
CA SER A 166 15.12 -44.39 1.42
C SER A 166 14.75 -43.83 2.79
N ARG A 167 15.47 -42.80 3.26
CA ARG A 167 15.29 -42.14 4.57
C ARG A 167 14.72 -40.72 4.44
N THR A 168 14.38 -40.28 3.23
CA THR A 168 13.70 -38.99 3.01
C THR A 168 12.19 -39.14 3.19
N TYR A 169 11.61 -38.34 4.09
CA TYR A 169 10.18 -38.35 4.38
C TYR A 169 9.56 -36.96 4.15
N GLY A 170 8.24 -36.94 3.92
CA GLY A 170 7.46 -35.70 3.88
C GLY A 170 7.47 -34.98 5.24
N PHE A 171 7.27 -33.66 5.23
CA PHE A 171 7.39 -32.79 6.41
C PHE A 171 6.62 -33.32 7.62
N ASP A 172 5.35 -33.70 7.43
CA ASP A 172 4.50 -34.15 8.54
C ASP A 172 5.04 -35.42 9.20
N THR A 173 5.54 -36.36 8.39
CA THR A 173 6.12 -37.62 8.92
C THR A 173 7.43 -37.35 9.65
N TRP A 174 8.31 -36.54 9.05
CA TRP A 174 9.60 -36.18 9.65
C TRP A 174 9.41 -35.40 10.96
N LYS A 175 8.48 -34.43 10.99
CA LYS A 175 8.16 -33.62 12.16
C LYS A 175 7.66 -34.48 13.31
N THR A 176 6.69 -35.36 13.06
CA THR A 176 6.16 -36.26 14.11
C THR A 176 7.25 -37.19 14.65
N ARG A 177 8.09 -37.76 13.79
CA ARG A 177 9.19 -38.63 14.22
C ARG A 177 10.26 -37.89 15.04
N SER A 178 10.66 -36.70 14.59
CA SER A 178 11.60 -35.84 15.30
C SER A 178 11.06 -35.42 16.67
N PHE A 179 9.78 -35.04 16.73
CA PHE A 179 9.10 -34.71 17.98
C PHE A 179 9.07 -35.89 18.96
N VAL A 180 8.74 -37.09 18.48
CA VAL A 180 8.72 -38.31 19.32
C VAL A 180 10.12 -38.63 19.83
N LYS A 181 11.15 -38.57 18.97
CA LYS A 181 12.55 -38.77 19.38
C LYS A 181 12.97 -37.79 20.48
N GLN A 182 12.75 -36.50 20.27
CA GLN A 182 13.09 -35.45 21.23
C GLN A 182 12.32 -35.61 22.55
N SER A 183 11.04 -35.99 22.48
CA SER A 183 10.22 -36.24 23.66
C SER A 183 10.74 -37.44 24.45
N LEU A 184 11.11 -38.55 23.80
CA LEU A 184 11.70 -39.71 24.45
C LEU A 184 13.03 -39.39 25.12
N MET A 185 13.89 -38.60 24.46
CA MET A 185 15.17 -38.14 25.03
C MET A 185 14.98 -37.20 26.23
N ALA A 186 13.89 -36.42 26.25
CA ALA A 186 13.54 -35.55 27.36
C ALA A 186 12.97 -36.34 28.56
N VAL A 187 12.20 -37.39 28.31
CA VAL A 187 11.58 -38.23 29.34
C VAL A 187 12.58 -39.23 29.95
N PHE A 188 13.49 -39.79 29.15
CA PHE A 188 14.47 -40.82 29.58
C PHE A 188 15.91 -40.33 29.34
N PRO A 189 16.43 -39.40 30.17
CA PRO A 189 17.74 -38.80 29.95
C PRO A 189 18.90 -39.80 30.06
N GLU A 190 18.74 -40.87 30.84
CA GLU A 190 19.71 -41.97 30.99
C GLU A 190 19.86 -42.84 29.74
N ASP A 191 18.83 -42.90 28.90
CA ASP A 191 18.76 -43.72 27.70
C ASP A 191 19.04 -42.93 26.41
N LYS A 192 19.56 -41.70 26.52
CA LYS A 192 19.76 -40.81 25.36
C LYS A 192 20.54 -41.45 24.23
N GLU A 193 21.70 -42.04 24.50
CA GLU A 193 22.54 -42.69 23.48
C GLU A 193 21.80 -43.87 22.81
N ARG A 194 21.05 -44.63 23.60
CA ARG A 194 20.25 -45.75 23.09
C ARG A 194 19.13 -45.27 22.18
N ILE A 195 18.43 -44.21 22.58
CA ILE A 195 17.33 -43.60 21.81
C ILE A 195 17.88 -42.93 20.54
N GLU A 196 19.02 -42.24 20.61
CA GLU A 196 19.65 -41.60 19.46
C GLU A 196 20.01 -42.62 18.37
N ASN A 197 20.50 -43.79 18.77
CA ASN A 197 20.90 -44.88 17.88
C ASN A 197 19.73 -45.71 17.35
N LEU A 198 18.68 -45.95 18.16
CA LEU A 198 17.54 -46.80 17.77
C LEU A 198 16.41 -46.03 17.07
N VAL A 199 16.22 -44.75 17.41
CA VAL A 199 15.15 -43.92 16.85
C VAL A 199 15.72 -43.04 15.76
N ASP A 200 15.56 -43.49 14.53
CA ASP A 200 15.91 -42.73 13.34
C ASP A 200 14.72 -41.86 12.88
N PRO A 201 14.81 -40.52 12.99
CA PRO A 201 13.76 -39.66 12.49
C PRO A 201 13.74 -39.59 10.95
N GLY A 202 14.83 -40.03 10.28
CA GLY A 202 15.09 -39.79 8.87
C GLY A 202 15.38 -38.31 8.57
N GLU A 203 15.44 -37.99 7.28
CA GLU A 203 15.65 -36.62 6.80
C GLU A 203 14.41 -36.03 6.14
N TYR A 204 14.25 -34.72 6.29
CA TYR A 204 13.22 -33.97 5.58
C TYR A 204 13.56 -33.90 4.09
N GLY A 205 12.56 -34.12 3.24
CA GLY A 205 12.68 -34.20 1.78
C GLY A 205 13.52 -33.10 1.16
N VAL A 206 14.47 -33.53 0.32
CA VAL A 206 15.26 -32.66 -0.57
C VAL A 206 14.29 -32.05 -1.58
N GLU A 207 13.97 -30.77 -1.42
CA GLU A 207 13.17 -30.05 -2.41
C GLU A 207 14.01 -29.71 -3.63
N SER A 208 13.39 -29.76 -4.81
CA SER A 208 14.05 -29.33 -6.04
C SER A 208 14.35 -27.84 -6.02
N TYR A 209 15.62 -27.48 -6.28
CA TYR A 209 16.08 -26.11 -6.48
C TYR A 209 15.16 -25.29 -7.40
N TRP A 210 14.74 -25.91 -8.52
CA TRP A 210 13.87 -25.28 -9.51
C TRP A 210 12.46 -25.01 -8.99
N CYS A 211 11.93 -25.90 -8.14
CA CYS A 211 10.64 -25.70 -7.50
C CYS A 211 10.66 -24.47 -6.59
N ARG A 212 11.74 -24.29 -5.81
CA ARG A 212 11.91 -23.11 -4.95
C ARG A 212 11.99 -21.82 -5.75
N TRP A 213 12.81 -21.78 -6.80
CA TRP A 213 12.90 -20.62 -7.68
C TRP A 213 11.56 -20.27 -8.31
N LEU A 214 10.82 -21.29 -8.76
CA LEU A 214 9.48 -21.09 -9.31
C LEU A 214 8.52 -20.50 -8.26
N CYS A 215 8.50 -21.05 -7.03
CA CYS A 215 7.66 -20.54 -5.94
C CYS A 215 8.01 -19.09 -5.57
N VAL A 216 9.29 -18.76 -5.43
CA VAL A 216 9.75 -17.37 -5.16
C VAL A 216 9.37 -16.46 -6.31
N PHE A 217 9.55 -16.89 -7.55
CA PHE A 217 9.18 -16.11 -8.73
C PHE A 217 7.68 -15.82 -8.78
N LEU A 218 6.82 -16.83 -8.57
CA LEU A 218 5.37 -16.66 -8.53
C LEU A 218 4.94 -15.73 -7.40
N PHE A 219 5.56 -15.86 -6.22
CA PHE A 219 5.33 -14.95 -5.11
C PHE A 219 5.70 -13.50 -5.46
N MET A 220 6.90 -13.28 -6.03
CA MET A 220 7.34 -11.96 -6.46
C MET A 220 6.41 -11.36 -7.53
N MET A 221 5.98 -12.16 -8.52
CA MET A 221 5.01 -11.74 -9.54
C MET A 221 3.68 -11.29 -8.91
N SER A 222 3.18 -12.03 -7.91
CA SER A 222 2.00 -11.64 -7.15
C SER A 222 2.20 -10.33 -6.40
N MET A 223 3.40 -10.12 -5.84
CA MET A 223 3.73 -8.90 -5.08
C MET A 223 3.95 -7.65 -5.94
N MET A 224 4.36 -7.81 -7.20
CA MET A 224 4.64 -6.67 -8.09
C MET A 224 3.43 -5.74 -8.24
N ARG A 225 2.21 -6.29 -8.28
CA ARG A 225 0.98 -5.49 -8.38
C ARG A 225 0.78 -4.58 -7.16
N GLU A 226 1.11 -5.06 -5.97
CA GLU A 226 1.04 -4.26 -4.75
C GLU A 226 2.14 -3.19 -4.74
N VAL A 227 3.34 -3.51 -5.22
CA VAL A 227 4.44 -2.53 -5.35
C VAL A 227 4.06 -1.39 -6.28
N THR A 228 3.46 -1.68 -7.44
CA THR A 228 3.00 -0.63 -8.36
C THR A 228 1.93 0.24 -7.71
N ASN A 229 0.97 -0.36 -6.99
CA ASN A 229 -0.05 0.40 -6.27
C ASN A 229 0.56 1.31 -5.19
N ILE A 230 1.57 0.85 -4.47
CA ILE A 230 2.29 1.65 -3.46
C ILE A 230 3.02 2.82 -4.13
N ILE A 231 3.68 2.59 -5.27
CA ILE A 231 4.36 3.64 -6.03
C ILE A 231 3.35 4.69 -6.51
N ASP A 232 2.20 4.27 -7.05
CA ASP A 232 1.17 5.19 -7.52
C ASP A 232 0.60 6.05 -6.39
N VAL A 233 0.34 5.44 -5.23
CA VAL A 233 -0.11 6.16 -4.03
C VAL A 233 0.99 7.09 -3.49
N ALA A 234 2.26 6.68 -3.52
CA ALA A 234 3.39 7.50 -3.10
C ALA A 234 3.58 8.71 -4.04
N CYS A 235 3.48 8.50 -5.34
CA CYS A 235 3.47 9.56 -6.35
C CYS A 235 2.29 10.51 -6.13
N LEU A 236 1.08 9.99 -5.92
CA LEU A 236 -0.08 10.80 -5.60
C LEU A 236 0.16 11.65 -4.34
N ALA A 237 0.66 11.04 -3.26
CA ALA A 237 0.97 11.74 -2.02
C ALA A 237 2.03 12.85 -2.21
N TYR A 238 3.00 12.64 -3.10
CA TYR A 238 4.01 13.65 -3.44
C TYR A 238 3.43 14.82 -4.26
N TYR A 239 2.55 14.55 -5.22
CA TYR A 239 1.95 15.59 -6.06
C TYR A 239 0.78 16.33 -5.41
N VAL A 240 0.15 15.75 -4.39
CA VAL A 240 -0.95 16.36 -3.67
C VAL A 240 -0.46 17.62 -2.93
N PRO A 241 -1.03 18.80 -3.22
CA PRO A 241 -0.65 20.02 -2.52
C PRO A 241 -1.01 19.92 -1.03
N THR A 242 -0.04 20.23 -0.18
CA THR A 242 -0.22 20.26 1.29
C THR A 242 -0.87 21.56 1.78
N ARG A 243 -0.87 22.60 0.95
CA ARG A 243 -1.46 23.92 1.26
C ARG A 243 -2.94 23.94 0.89
N ALA A 244 -3.66 24.95 1.38
CA ALA A 244 -5.09 25.15 1.15
C ALA A 244 -5.45 25.57 -0.29
N GLU A 245 -4.68 25.12 -1.28
CA GLU A 245 -4.91 25.36 -2.70
C GLU A 245 -6.05 24.46 -3.19
N THR A 246 -6.89 25.00 -4.07
CA THR A 246 -7.98 24.24 -4.70
C THR A 246 -7.40 23.29 -5.74
N TRP A 247 -7.68 22.00 -5.60
CA TRP A 247 -7.18 20.97 -6.49
C TRP A 247 -8.05 20.82 -7.74
N VAL A 248 -9.36 21.00 -7.57
CA VAL A 248 -10.34 20.95 -8.64
C VAL A 248 -10.57 22.36 -9.15
N ARG A 249 -10.23 22.63 -10.41
CA ARG A 249 -10.75 23.79 -11.13
C ARG A 249 -12.04 23.35 -11.80
N LEU A 250 -13.15 23.94 -11.36
CA LEU A 250 -14.39 23.82 -12.12
C LEU A 250 -14.12 24.51 -13.44
N LYS A 251 -14.25 23.78 -14.55
CA LYS A 251 -14.33 24.41 -15.86
C LYS A 251 -15.61 25.23 -15.79
N GLU A 252 -15.46 26.55 -15.68
CA GLU A 252 -16.59 27.44 -15.94
C GLU A 252 -17.04 27.09 -17.35
N GLU A 253 -18.32 26.79 -17.53
CA GLU A 253 -18.93 26.67 -18.85
C GLU A 253 -18.76 28.06 -19.48
N GLU A 254 -17.62 28.29 -20.13
CA GLU A 254 -17.48 29.38 -21.09
C GLU A 254 -18.57 29.12 -22.11
N ASP A 255 -19.50 30.07 -22.19
CA ASP A 255 -20.68 30.05 -23.05
C ASP A 255 -20.36 29.38 -24.39
N ASP A 256 -20.75 28.10 -24.52
CA ASP A 256 -20.67 27.32 -25.76
C ASP A 256 -21.50 27.97 -26.89
N ASP A 257 -22.22 29.07 -26.60
CA ASP A 257 -22.85 29.98 -27.55
C ASP A 257 -21.87 30.57 -28.59
N ALA A 258 -20.55 30.55 -28.32
CA ALA A 258 -19.55 30.94 -29.31
C ALA A 258 -19.11 29.80 -30.25
N ILE A 259 -19.27 28.53 -29.87
CA ILE A 259 -18.80 27.39 -30.67
C ILE A 259 -19.74 27.09 -31.83
N ASP A 260 -21.03 27.42 -31.73
CA ASP A 260 -21.92 27.38 -32.91
C ASP A 260 -21.61 28.51 -33.92
N SER A 261 -20.89 29.57 -33.52
CA SER A 261 -20.45 30.63 -34.43
C SER A 261 -19.11 30.36 -35.14
N GLU A 262 -18.23 29.55 -34.54
CA GLU A 262 -16.93 29.18 -35.14
C GLU A 262 -16.95 27.83 -35.88
N ARG A 263 -17.99 27.01 -35.72
CA ARG A 263 -18.15 25.77 -36.51
C ARG A 263 -18.41 26.03 -38.00
N GLU A 264 -18.71 27.27 -38.39
CA GLU A 264 -18.70 27.70 -39.81
C GLU A 264 -17.29 28.05 -40.33
N ALA A 265 -16.28 28.18 -39.46
CA ALA A 265 -14.94 28.65 -39.80
C ALA A 265 -13.83 27.58 -39.61
N GLY A 266 -14.08 26.34 -39.98
CA GLY A 266 -13.09 25.36 -40.47
C GLY A 266 -11.67 25.30 -39.87
N SER A 267 -11.48 25.51 -38.56
CA SER A 267 -10.17 25.38 -37.93
C SER A 267 -10.19 24.36 -36.78
N GLU A 268 -9.23 23.43 -36.81
CA GLU A 268 -9.14 22.33 -35.83
C GLU A 268 -8.79 22.86 -34.43
N PRO A 269 -9.49 22.40 -33.37
CA PRO A 269 -9.24 22.88 -32.01
C PRO A 269 -7.91 22.33 -31.48
N LYS A 270 -6.96 23.22 -31.18
CA LYS A 270 -5.74 22.92 -30.43
C LYS A 270 -5.97 23.14 -28.93
N VAL A 271 -6.12 22.06 -28.17
CA VAL A 271 -6.14 22.11 -26.69
C VAL A 271 -4.71 22.28 -26.17
N ARG A 272 -4.42 23.39 -25.46
CA ARG A 272 -3.15 23.62 -24.75
C ARG A 272 -3.29 23.29 -23.28
N VAL A 273 -2.41 22.44 -22.76
CA VAL A 273 -2.29 22.11 -21.34
C VAL A 273 -1.22 22.99 -20.70
N ALA A 274 -1.59 23.77 -19.68
CA ALA A 274 -0.64 24.58 -18.92
C ALA A 274 0.19 23.69 -17.98
N ARG A 275 1.51 23.61 -18.23
CA ARG A 275 2.45 22.92 -17.33
C ARG A 275 2.66 23.72 -16.06
N LYS A 276 2.74 23.03 -14.93
CA LYS A 276 3.16 23.58 -13.63
C LYS A 276 4.64 24.00 -13.74
N GLY A 277 4.87 25.27 -14.08
CA GLY A 277 6.20 25.86 -14.28
C GLY A 277 6.24 27.18 -15.07
N GLU A 278 5.19 27.55 -15.82
CA GLU A 278 5.19 28.79 -16.63
C GLU A 278 4.70 30.03 -15.86
N ARG A 279 5.17 30.23 -14.64
CA ARG A 279 5.07 31.53 -13.96
C ARG A 279 6.40 31.89 -13.33
N GLU A 280 7.32 32.37 -14.17
CA GLU A 280 8.15 33.56 -13.93
C GLU A 280 8.24 34.36 -15.23
#